data_AF-A0A9D1HWX3-F1
#
_entry.id   AF-A0A9D1HWX3-F1
#
_cell.length_a   1.000
_cell.length_b   1.000
_cell.length_c   1.000
_cell.angle_alpha   90.00
_cell.angle_beta   90.00
_cell.angle_gamma   90.00
#
_symmetry.space_group_name_H-M   'P 1'
#
loop_
_entity.id
_entity.type
_entity.pdbx_description
1 polymer ?
#
loop_
_entity_poly.entity_id
_entity_poly.type
_entity_poly.pdbx_seq_one_letter_code
_entity_poly.pdbx_strand_id
1 'polypeptide(L)'
;MPKKAFYEHLTVPSAIKEEIIRCIERIEIIASLKATSTHIPAGEKVAEIDVLGLYLRSSEGSYEVPYDAIDLIAKSVPNKQLFVCFVDDKVKLLVRRDRLYETAWQLCDKAVIELRGTNLDELWNSLSSQVVFADSEPADFVGRVERKNRIEVLQKELATVNKKRKNEKQIRRKNALFDRKRAIEAELSRLEGEL
;
A
#
# COMPACT_ATOMS: atom_id res chain seq x y z
N MET A 1 -20.73 -8.43 -8.93
CA MET A 1 -20.48 -9.35 -10.07
C MET A 1 -20.16 -10.74 -9.54
N PRO A 2 -20.54 -11.83 -10.23
CA PRO A 2 -20.15 -13.19 -9.82
C PRO A 2 -18.64 -13.40 -9.98
N LYS A 3 -18.00 -14.08 -9.01
CA LYS A 3 -16.55 -14.40 -9.01
C LYS A 3 -16.02 -14.95 -10.35
N LYS A 4 -16.81 -15.76 -11.05
CA LYS A 4 -16.41 -16.42 -12.30
C LYS A 4 -16.18 -15.41 -13.45
N ALA A 5 -17.06 -14.41 -13.56
CA ALA A 5 -17.00 -13.40 -14.62
C ALA A 5 -15.85 -12.40 -14.44
N PHE A 6 -15.38 -12.18 -13.20
CA PHE A 6 -14.25 -11.27 -12.92
C PHE A 6 -12.91 -11.84 -13.44
N TYR A 7 -12.75 -13.16 -13.48
CA TYR A 7 -11.49 -13.81 -13.83
C TYR A 7 -11.43 -14.41 -15.23
N GLU A 8 -12.56 -14.61 -15.91
CA GLU A 8 -12.58 -15.20 -17.26
C GLU A 8 -11.85 -14.35 -18.32
N HIS A 9 -11.63 -13.06 -18.03
CA HIS A 9 -10.89 -12.14 -18.91
C HIS A 9 -9.45 -11.86 -18.46
N LEU A 10 -9.02 -12.40 -17.32
CA LEU A 10 -7.67 -12.24 -16.81
C LEU A 10 -6.85 -13.50 -17.11
N THR A 11 -5.70 -13.35 -17.77
CA THR A 11 -4.74 -14.44 -17.92
C THR A 11 -4.06 -14.68 -16.57
N VAL A 12 -4.71 -15.44 -15.68
CA VAL A 12 -4.24 -15.71 -14.32
C VAL A 12 -3.33 -16.95 -14.30
N PRO A 13 -2.07 -16.82 -13.85
CA PRO A 13 -1.20 -17.98 -13.62
C PRO A 13 -1.82 -18.99 -12.63
N SER A 14 -1.54 -20.28 -12.80
CA SER A 14 -2.13 -21.34 -11.97
C SER A 14 -1.94 -21.11 -10.46
N ALA A 15 -0.74 -20.69 -10.03
CA ALA A 15 -0.45 -20.41 -8.63
C ALA A 15 -1.33 -19.29 -8.05
N ILE A 16 -1.54 -18.21 -8.81
CA ILE A 16 -2.41 -17.10 -8.39
C ILE A 16 -3.88 -17.54 -8.37
N LYS A 17 -4.29 -18.38 -9.32
CA LYS A 17 -5.64 -18.96 -9.32
C LYS A 17 -5.88 -19.83 -8.08
N GLU A 18 -4.91 -20.63 -7.68
CA GLU A 18 -4.95 -21.43 -6.45
C GLU A 18 -5.01 -20.53 -5.21
N GLU A 19 -4.19 -19.48 -5.15
CA GLU A 19 -4.23 -18.48 -4.07
C GLU A 19 -5.62 -17.84 -3.95
N ILE A 20 -6.22 -17.40 -5.06
CA ILE A 20 -7.58 -16.85 -5.08
C ILE A 20 -8.60 -17.85 -4.53
N ILE A 21 -8.56 -19.10 -4.98
CA ILE A 21 -9.52 -20.14 -4.56
C ILE A 21 -9.38 -20.42 -3.06
N ARG A 22 -8.13 -20.48 -2.57
CA ARG A 22 -7.76 -20.75 -1.18
C ARG A 22 -8.13 -19.61 -0.25
N CYS A 23 -7.80 -18.38 -0.61
CA CYS A 23 -7.86 -17.23 0.30
C CYS A 23 -9.16 -16.44 0.19
N ILE A 24 -9.83 -16.44 -0.96
CA ILE A 24 -10.96 -15.53 -1.21
C ILE A 24 -12.27 -16.30 -1.27
N GLU A 25 -13.28 -15.85 -0.53
CA GLU A 25 -14.66 -16.36 -0.55
C GLU A 25 -15.55 -15.59 -1.53
N ARG A 26 -15.40 -14.26 -1.62
CA ARG A 26 -16.16 -13.42 -2.54
C ARG A 26 -15.33 -12.21 -2.99
N ILE A 27 -15.55 -11.76 -4.23
CA ILE A 27 -15.02 -10.50 -4.75
C ILE A 27 -16.16 -9.71 -5.33
N GLU A 28 -16.20 -8.42 -5.03
CA GLU A 28 -17.13 -7.51 -5.64
C GLU A 28 -16.56 -6.09 -5.72
N ILE A 29 -17.09 -5.32 -6.65
CA ILE A 29 -16.90 -3.86 -6.67
C ILE A 29 -17.92 -3.29 -5.69
N ILE A 30 -17.46 -2.79 -4.55
CA ILE A 30 -18.34 -2.22 -3.51
C ILE A 30 -18.68 -0.76 -3.80
N ALA A 31 -17.81 -0.05 -4.52
CA ALA A 31 -18.04 1.30 -4.99
C ALA A 31 -17.22 1.58 -6.26
N SER A 32 -17.69 2.53 -7.06
CA SER A 32 -16.95 3.11 -8.18
C SER A 32 -17.06 4.64 -8.08
N LEU A 33 -15.91 5.28 -7.90
CA LEU A 33 -15.80 6.72 -7.69
C LEU A 33 -15.57 7.39 -9.03
N LYS A 34 -16.58 8.10 -9.49
CA LYS A 34 -16.65 8.83 -10.76
C LYS A 34 -17.17 10.22 -10.50
N ALA A 35 -16.93 11.14 -11.42
CA ALA A 35 -17.50 12.48 -11.35
C ALA A 35 -19.03 12.48 -11.15
N THR A 36 -19.74 11.51 -11.72
CA THR A 36 -21.18 11.35 -11.56
C THR A 36 -21.62 10.83 -10.18
N SER A 37 -20.78 10.08 -9.48
CA SER A 37 -21.12 9.47 -8.18
C SER A 37 -20.59 10.28 -6.99
N THR A 38 -19.48 10.98 -7.14
CA THR A 38 -18.82 11.74 -6.05
C THR A 38 -18.98 13.26 -6.18
N HIS A 39 -19.45 13.76 -7.33
CA HIS A 39 -19.38 15.17 -7.70
C HIS A 39 -17.95 15.75 -7.73
N ILE A 40 -16.92 14.89 -7.73
CA ILE A 40 -15.52 15.28 -7.87
C ILE A 40 -15.11 15.10 -9.34
N PRO A 41 -14.70 16.16 -10.07
CA PRO A 41 -14.31 16.08 -11.47
C PRO A 41 -13.26 15.01 -11.76
N ALA A 42 -13.29 14.43 -12.96
CA ALA A 42 -12.22 13.55 -13.43
C ALA A 42 -10.87 14.28 -13.42
N GLY A 43 -9.80 13.55 -13.10
CA GLY A 43 -8.43 14.04 -13.22
C GLY A 43 -7.88 13.85 -14.63
N GLU A 44 -6.68 14.38 -14.86
CA GLU A 44 -5.94 14.15 -16.11
C GLU A 44 -5.46 12.69 -16.22
N LYS A 45 -5.14 12.05 -15.10
CA LYS A 45 -4.57 10.69 -15.06
C LYS A 45 -5.56 9.64 -14.53
N VAL A 46 -6.58 10.07 -13.80
CA VAL A 46 -7.58 9.20 -13.15
C VAL A 46 -8.98 9.63 -13.56
N ALA A 47 -9.65 8.79 -14.34
CA ALA A 47 -11.05 8.98 -14.73
C ALA A 47 -12.05 8.27 -13.79
N GLU A 48 -11.59 7.23 -13.09
CA GLU A 48 -12.39 6.37 -12.22
C GLU A 48 -11.48 5.71 -11.18
N ILE A 49 -12.02 5.53 -9.96
CA ILE A 49 -11.39 4.74 -8.91
C ILE A 49 -12.37 3.65 -8.48
N ASP A 50 -12.00 2.39 -8.64
CA ASP A 50 -12.80 1.25 -8.22
C ASP A 50 -12.42 0.84 -6.80
N VAL A 51 -13.42 0.53 -5.98
CA VAL A 51 -13.23 -0.03 -4.65
C VAL A 51 -13.61 -1.51 -4.71
N LEU A 52 -12.62 -2.38 -4.59
CA LEU A 52 -12.80 -3.84 -4.68
C LEU A 52 -12.80 -4.46 -3.29
N GLY A 53 -13.96 -5.01 -2.90
CA GLY A 53 -14.11 -5.81 -1.69
C GLY A 53 -13.64 -7.24 -1.92
N LEU A 54 -12.67 -7.70 -1.14
CA LEU A 54 -12.16 -9.06 -1.10
C LEU A 54 -12.55 -9.69 0.24
N TYR A 55 -13.54 -10.57 0.23
CA TYR A 55 -13.97 -11.29 1.43
C TYR A 55 -13.10 -12.53 1.56
N LEU A 56 -12.23 -12.54 2.56
CA LEU A 56 -11.27 -13.60 2.79
C LEU A 56 -11.93 -14.77 3.51
N ARG A 57 -11.51 -15.99 3.16
CA ARG A 57 -11.87 -17.18 3.93
C ARG A 57 -11.13 -17.14 5.27
N SER A 58 -11.88 -17.42 6.34
CA SER A 58 -11.35 -17.66 7.68
C SER A 58 -11.54 -19.14 8.02
N SER A 59 -10.47 -19.82 8.44
CA SER A 59 -10.52 -21.20 8.92
C SER A 59 -9.76 -21.30 10.23
N GLU A 60 -10.43 -21.76 11.29
CA GLU A 60 -9.85 -21.90 12.64
C GLU A 60 -9.19 -20.60 13.15
N GLY A 61 -9.75 -19.44 12.79
CA GLY A 61 -9.21 -18.12 13.16
C GLY A 61 -7.96 -17.70 12.38
N SER A 62 -7.58 -18.45 11.34
CA SER A 62 -6.51 -18.10 10.41
C SER A 62 -7.05 -17.60 9.08
N TYR A 63 -6.40 -16.59 8.52
CA TYR A 63 -6.71 -16.00 7.22
C TYR A 63 -5.45 -15.42 6.60
N GLU A 64 -5.40 -15.36 5.28
CA GLU A 64 -4.24 -14.91 4.51
C GLU A 64 -4.69 -13.87 3.48
N VAL A 65 -3.96 -12.76 3.40
CA VAL A 65 -4.17 -11.75 2.36
C VAL A 65 -3.51 -12.25 1.07
N PRO A 66 -4.25 -12.37 -0.04
CA PRO A 66 -3.73 -12.92 -1.28
C PRO A 66 -2.96 -11.85 -2.08
N TYR A 67 -1.73 -11.56 -1.64
CA TYR A 67 -0.95 -10.43 -2.16
C TYR A 67 -0.64 -10.56 -3.65
N ASP A 68 -0.30 -11.75 -4.14
CA ASP A 68 0.05 -11.95 -5.55
C ASP A 68 -1.19 -11.78 -6.44
N ALA A 69 -2.34 -12.28 -6.00
CA ALA A 69 -3.62 -12.03 -6.66
C ALA A 69 -4.00 -10.55 -6.70
N ILE A 70 -3.88 -9.84 -5.57
CA ILE A 70 -4.16 -8.40 -5.49
C ILE A 70 -3.23 -7.64 -6.44
N ASP A 71 -1.95 -7.96 -6.45
CA ASP A 71 -0.96 -7.32 -7.31
C ASP A 71 -1.25 -7.53 -8.79
N LEU A 72 -1.64 -8.75 -9.17
CA LEU A 72 -2.02 -9.08 -10.54
C LEU A 72 -3.28 -8.33 -10.97
N ILE A 73 -4.32 -8.31 -10.13
CA ILE A 73 -5.56 -7.58 -10.41
C ILE A 73 -5.25 -6.08 -10.58
N ALA A 74 -4.42 -5.54 -9.69
CA ALA A 74 -3.99 -4.14 -9.71
C ALA A 74 -3.25 -3.72 -10.98
N LYS A 75 -2.54 -4.66 -11.63
CA LYS A 75 -1.80 -4.43 -12.88
C LYS A 75 -2.64 -4.66 -14.12
N SER A 76 -3.67 -5.49 -14.01
CA SER A 76 -4.44 -5.96 -15.18
C SER A 76 -5.63 -5.07 -15.51
N VAL A 77 -6.09 -4.25 -14.56
CA VAL A 77 -7.19 -3.31 -14.74
C VAL A 77 -6.61 -1.90 -14.90
N PRO A 78 -7.08 -1.10 -15.90
CA PRO A 78 -6.54 0.22 -16.15
C PRO A 78 -6.94 1.27 -15.08
N ASN A 79 -8.11 1.10 -14.47
CA ASN A 79 -8.62 1.99 -13.44
C ASN A 79 -7.79 1.91 -12.15
N LYS A 80 -7.76 2.99 -11.37
CA LYS A 80 -7.15 2.94 -10.03
C LYS A 80 -8.04 2.13 -9.10
N GLN A 81 -7.43 1.36 -8.21
CA GLN A 81 -8.14 0.41 -7.36
C GLN A 81 -7.72 0.54 -5.90
N LEU A 82 -8.72 0.73 -5.04
CA LEU A 82 -8.59 0.55 -3.61
C LEU A 82 -9.12 -0.84 -3.25
N PHE A 83 -8.26 -1.69 -2.69
CA PHE A 83 -8.65 -3.02 -2.25
C PHE A 83 -9.04 -2.98 -0.77
N VAL A 84 -10.14 -3.64 -0.46
CA VAL A 84 -10.69 -3.73 0.89
C VAL A 84 -10.81 -5.20 1.24
N CYS A 85 -9.86 -5.72 2.02
CA CYS A 85 -9.89 -7.10 2.50
C CYS A 85 -10.75 -7.19 3.74
N PHE A 86 -11.84 -7.96 3.68
CA PHE A 86 -12.74 -8.23 4.80
C PHE A 86 -12.48 -9.62 5.36
N VAL A 87 -12.42 -9.74 6.68
CA VAL A 87 -12.49 -11.02 7.39
C VAL A 87 -13.15 -10.81 8.74
N ASP A 88 -14.20 -11.57 9.04
CA ASP A 88 -15.02 -11.39 10.24
C ASP A 88 -15.47 -9.91 10.42
N ASP A 89 -15.12 -9.27 11.53
CA ASP A 89 -15.39 -7.86 11.84
C ASP A 89 -14.20 -6.91 11.53
N LYS A 90 -13.21 -7.40 10.78
CA LYS A 90 -11.97 -6.68 10.48
C LYS A 90 -11.83 -6.38 9.00
N VAL A 91 -11.12 -5.28 8.75
CA VAL A 91 -10.78 -4.82 7.42
C VAL A 91 -9.33 -4.39 7.34
N LYS A 92 -8.73 -4.61 6.16
CA LYS A 92 -7.42 -4.10 5.77
C LYS A 92 -7.53 -3.46 4.40
N LEU A 93 -6.97 -2.26 4.25
CA LEU A 93 -6.97 -1.52 2.99
C LEU A 93 -5.64 -1.72 2.29
N LEU A 94 -5.67 -1.87 0.96
CA LEU A 94 -4.47 -1.93 0.14
C LEU A 94 -4.61 -1.06 -1.10
N VAL A 95 -3.50 -0.44 -1.49
CA VAL A 95 -3.36 0.28 -2.77
C VAL A 95 -2.07 -0.13 -3.45
N ARG A 96 -2.11 -0.21 -4.79
CA ARG A 96 -0.91 -0.39 -5.59
C ARG A 96 -0.44 0.95 -6.16
N ARG A 97 0.83 1.29 -5.89
CA ARG A 97 1.56 2.41 -6.52
C ARG A 97 2.77 1.84 -7.28
N ASP A 98 3.98 2.19 -6.88
CA ASP A 98 5.21 1.50 -7.27
C ASP A 98 5.22 0.04 -6.75
N ARG A 99 4.72 -0.14 -5.53
CA ARG A 99 4.47 -1.44 -4.86
C ARG A 99 3.10 -1.47 -4.19
N LEU A 100 2.76 -2.62 -3.60
CA LEU A 100 1.60 -2.70 -2.71
C LEU A 100 1.91 -2.05 -1.37
N TYR A 101 0.99 -1.22 -0.93
CA TYR A 101 0.94 -0.67 0.42
C TYR A 101 -0.32 -1.16 1.11
N GLU A 102 -0.24 -1.31 2.43
CA GLU A 102 -1.34 -1.82 3.23
C GLU A 102 -1.44 -1.11 4.59
N THR A 103 -2.65 -1.09 5.13
CA THR A 103 -2.88 -0.70 6.52
C THR A 103 -2.66 -1.90 7.46
N ALA A 104 -2.61 -1.63 8.76
CA ALA A 104 -2.90 -2.66 9.75
C ALA A 104 -4.36 -3.14 9.63
N TRP A 105 -4.65 -4.31 10.21
CA TRP A 105 -6.03 -4.75 10.41
C TRP A 105 -6.71 -3.83 11.42
N GLN A 106 -7.91 -3.38 11.10
CA GLN A 106 -8.74 -2.54 11.97
C GLN A 106 -10.18 -3.06 11.95
N LEU A 107 -10.96 -2.68 12.96
CA LEU A 107 -12.38 -3.03 13.00
C LEU A 107 -13.13 -2.31 11.88
N CYS A 108 -14.09 -2.99 11.26
CA CYS A 108 -14.88 -2.45 10.14
C CYS A 108 -15.59 -1.15 10.51
N ASP A 109 -16.08 -1.01 11.75
CA ASP A 109 -16.77 0.18 12.24
C ASP A 109 -15.84 1.40 12.45
N LYS A 110 -14.54 1.15 12.59
CA LYS A 110 -13.51 2.18 12.74
C LYS A 110 -12.82 2.55 11.43
N ALA A 111 -13.02 1.75 10.38
CA ALA A 111 -12.43 1.99 9.08
C ALA A 111 -13.18 3.11 8.36
N VAL A 112 -12.73 4.35 8.57
CA VAL A 112 -13.23 5.53 7.88
C VAL A 112 -12.26 5.92 6.78
N ILE A 113 -12.81 6.26 5.62
CA ILE A 113 -12.05 6.79 4.49
C ILE A 113 -12.61 8.17 4.14
N GLU A 114 -11.72 9.15 4.09
CA GLU A 114 -12.05 10.51 3.70
C GLU A 114 -11.91 10.70 2.19
N LEU A 115 -12.94 11.28 1.56
CA LEU A 115 -12.88 11.66 0.15
C LEU A 115 -12.40 13.10 0.04
N ARG A 116 -11.09 13.30 -0.14
CA ARG A 116 -10.46 14.63 -0.23
C ARG A 116 -9.73 14.81 -1.56
N GLY A 117 -10.04 15.90 -2.27
CA GLY A 117 -9.40 16.28 -3.52
C GLY A 117 -10.33 17.12 -4.39
N THR A 118 -9.76 18.00 -5.20
CA THR A 118 -10.51 18.84 -6.16
C THR A 118 -10.81 18.12 -7.47
N ASN A 119 -10.12 17.02 -7.76
CA ASN A 119 -10.35 16.12 -8.87
C ASN A 119 -9.97 14.67 -8.49
N LEU A 120 -10.21 13.71 -9.38
CA LEU A 120 -9.92 12.29 -9.10
C LEU A 120 -8.42 11.96 -9.01
N ASP A 121 -7.51 12.77 -9.55
CA ASP A 121 -6.06 12.59 -9.34
C ASP A 121 -5.69 12.89 -7.89
N GLU A 122 -6.19 14.01 -7.35
CA GLU A 122 -5.99 14.38 -5.95
C GLU A 122 -6.72 13.41 -5.02
N LEU A 123 -7.95 13.00 -5.36
CA LEU A 123 -8.67 11.99 -4.59
C LEU A 123 -7.89 10.69 -4.51
N TRP A 124 -7.33 10.23 -5.62
CA TRP A 124 -6.51 9.02 -5.63
C TRP A 124 -5.24 9.16 -4.78
N ASN A 125 -4.60 10.34 -4.81
CA ASN A 125 -3.47 10.63 -3.92
C ASN A 125 -3.90 10.61 -2.45
N SER A 126 -5.04 11.22 -2.10
CA SER A 126 -5.57 11.23 -0.73
C SER A 126 -5.90 9.83 -0.22
N LEU A 127 -6.59 9.02 -1.01
CA LEU A 127 -6.88 7.62 -0.66
C LEU A 127 -5.60 6.81 -0.46
N SER A 128 -4.61 7.03 -1.34
CA SER A 128 -3.31 6.39 -1.20
C SER A 128 -2.57 6.87 0.05
N SER A 129 -2.64 8.16 0.39
CA SER A 129 -2.04 8.70 1.62
C SER A 129 -2.63 8.07 2.87
N GLN A 130 -3.94 7.81 2.90
CA GLN A 130 -4.59 7.19 4.06
C GLN A 130 -4.08 5.77 4.30
N VAL A 131 -3.75 5.04 3.21
CA VAL A 131 -3.18 3.70 3.32
C VAL A 131 -1.69 3.73 3.68
N VAL A 132 -0.92 4.67 3.11
CA VAL A 132 0.56 4.69 3.24
C VAL A 132 1.04 5.43 4.50
N PHE A 133 0.36 6.50 4.87
CA PHE A 133 0.77 7.48 5.89
C PHE A 133 -0.26 7.68 7.01
N ALA A 134 -1.46 7.08 6.89
CA ALA A 134 -2.57 7.26 7.84
C ALA A 134 -3.07 8.72 7.94
N ASP A 135 -2.95 9.48 6.86
CA ASP A 135 -3.54 10.82 6.71
C ASP A 135 -4.19 11.00 5.34
N SER A 136 -5.00 12.04 5.19
CA SER A 136 -5.73 12.31 3.96
C SER A 136 -5.02 13.29 3.01
N GLU A 137 -3.76 13.66 3.24
CA GLU A 137 -3.11 14.77 2.51
C GLU A 137 -2.71 14.35 1.08
N PRO A 138 -3.36 14.88 0.03
CA PRO A 138 -3.04 14.50 -1.35
C PRO A 138 -1.77 15.16 -1.89
N ALA A 139 -1.31 16.27 -1.29
CA ALA A 139 -0.18 17.04 -1.81
C ALA A 139 1.13 16.24 -1.74
N ASP A 140 1.94 16.41 -2.80
CA ASP A 140 3.27 15.80 -2.93
C ASP A 140 3.33 14.29 -2.60
N PHE A 141 2.25 13.53 -2.90
CA PHE A 141 2.23 12.09 -2.59
C PHE A 141 3.47 11.35 -3.09
N VAL A 142 3.92 11.66 -4.31
CA VAL A 142 5.12 11.06 -4.91
C VAL A 142 6.37 11.36 -4.09
N GLY A 143 6.61 12.64 -3.74
CA GLY A 143 7.75 13.02 -2.92
C GLY A 143 7.69 12.41 -1.53
N ARG A 144 6.51 12.32 -0.91
CA ARG A 144 6.32 11.66 0.40
C ARG A 144 6.68 10.17 0.33
N VAL A 145 6.28 9.47 -0.73
CA VAL A 145 6.66 8.06 -0.96
C VAL A 145 8.17 7.91 -1.16
N GLU A 146 8.79 8.80 -1.94
CA GLU A 146 10.24 8.79 -2.15
C GLU A 146 11.02 9.00 -0.84
N ARG A 147 10.59 9.97 0.00
CA ARG A 147 11.17 10.21 1.33
C ARG A 147 11.02 8.99 2.23
N LYS A 148 9.83 8.40 2.30
CA LYS A 148 9.57 7.16 3.08
C LYS A 148 10.47 6.00 2.63
N ASN A 149 10.53 5.75 1.33
CA ASN A 149 11.39 4.70 0.76
C ASN A 149 12.88 4.95 1.07
N ARG A 150 13.32 6.22 1.02
CA ARG A 150 14.69 6.61 1.37
C ARG A 150 14.99 6.36 2.85
N ILE A 151 14.08 6.72 3.75
CA ILE A 151 14.18 6.44 5.18
C ILE A 151 14.31 4.94 5.44
N GLU A 152 13.47 4.11 4.83
CA GLU A 152 13.53 2.64 4.97
C GLU A 152 14.91 2.08 4.53
N VAL A 153 15.47 2.59 3.43
CA VAL A 153 16.80 2.20 2.95
C VAL A 153 17.89 2.62 3.93
N LEU A 154 17.85 3.87 4.40
CA LEU A 154 18.82 4.40 5.36
C LEU A 154 18.77 3.67 6.70
N GLN A 155 17.59 3.30 7.20
CA GLN A 155 17.42 2.49 8.41
C GLN A 155 18.08 1.10 8.27
N LYS A 156 17.92 0.44 7.13
CA LYS A 156 18.60 -0.84 6.83
C LYS A 156 20.12 -0.67 6.73
N GLU A 157 20.58 0.41 6.11
CA GLU A 157 22.01 0.73 6.05
C GLU A 157 22.57 0.98 7.46
N LEU A 158 21.86 1.74 8.29
CA LEU A 158 22.23 2.03 9.66
C LEU A 158 22.36 0.75 10.50
N ALA A 159 21.41 -0.18 10.38
CA ALA A 159 21.49 -1.50 11.04
C ALA A 159 22.74 -2.28 10.60
N THR A 160 23.06 -2.25 9.31
CA THR A 160 24.24 -2.90 8.73
C THR A 160 25.54 -2.27 9.23
N VAL A 161 25.63 -0.94 9.23
CA VAL A 161 26.78 -0.18 9.73
C VAL A 161 26.99 -0.43 11.23
N ASN A 162 25.91 -0.43 12.02
CA ASN A 162 25.97 -0.74 13.45
C ASN A 162 26.48 -2.16 13.72
N LYS A 163 26.01 -3.15 12.96
CA LYS A 163 26.50 -4.54 13.06
C LYS A 163 27.98 -4.65 12.68
N LYS A 164 28.40 -4.03 11.58
CA LYS A 164 29.81 -4.00 11.16
C LYS A 164 30.70 -3.35 12.22
N ARG A 165 30.27 -2.22 12.79
CA ARG A 165 31.02 -1.49 13.82
C ARG A 165 31.21 -2.29 15.11
N LYS A 166 30.21 -3.09 15.51
CA LYS A 166 30.30 -3.96 16.70
C LYS A 166 31.38 -5.03 16.54
N ASN A 167 31.61 -5.51 15.32
CA ASN A 167 32.54 -6.60 15.03
C ASN A 167 33.93 -6.12 14.55
N GLU A 168 34.09 -4.82 14.28
CA GLU A 168 35.34 -4.25 13.78
C GLU A 168 36.36 -4.03 14.90
N LYS A 169 37.58 -4.57 14.70
CA LYS A 169 38.69 -4.50 15.65
C LYS A 169 39.66 -3.36 15.33
N GLN A 170 39.78 -2.98 14.05
CA GLN A 170 40.67 -1.91 13.63
C GLN A 170 40.07 -0.54 13.94
N ILE A 171 40.75 0.24 14.79
CA ILE A 171 40.30 1.58 15.22
C ILE A 171 39.99 2.50 14.03
N ARG A 172 40.86 2.51 13.01
CA ARG A 172 40.65 3.35 11.80
C ARG A 172 39.35 3.03 11.08
N ARG A 173 39.04 1.74 10.88
CA ARG A 173 37.80 1.29 10.23
C ARG A 173 36.57 1.54 11.11
N LYS A 174 36.71 1.39 12.42
CA LYS A 174 35.65 1.69 13.39
C LYS A 174 35.27 3.18 13.38
N ASN A 175 36.26 4.07 13.25
CA ASN A 175 36.02 5.51 13.12
C ASN A 175 35.32 5.86 11.80
N ALA A 176 35.77 5.30 10.67
CA ALA A 176 35.09 5.49 9.39
C ALA A 176 33.62 5.01 9.42
N LEU A 177 33.34 3.88 10.08
CA LEU A 177 31.96 3.41 10.29
C LEU A 177 31.16 4.33 11.22
N PHE A 178 31.79 4.99 12.19
CA PHE A 178 31.14 5.98 13.04
C PHE A 178 30.78 7.26 12.27
N ASP A 179 31.66 7.74 11.41
CA ASP A 179 31.37 8.90 10.55
C ASP A 179 30.23 8.59 9.57
N ARG A 180 30.26 7.40 8.95
CA ARG A 180 29.15 6.94 8.09
C ARG A 180 27.84 6.84 8.88
N LYS A 181 27.88 6.30 10.10
CA LYS A 181 26.71 6.22 10.99
C LYS A 181 26.10 7.61 11.22
N ARG A 182 26.93 8.60 11.61
CA ARG A 182 26.47 9.98 11.87
C ARG A 182 25.86 10.63 10.62
N ALA A 183 26.46 10.42 9.46
CA ALA A 183 25.93 10.94 8.21
C ALA A 183 24.53 10.38 7.89
N ILE A 184 24.33 9.07 8.13
CA ILE A 184 23.02 8.41 7.94
C ILE A 184 22.00 8.96 8.95
N GLU A 185 22.37 9.11 10.23
CA GLU A 185 21.48 9.66 11.27
C GLU A 185 21.07 11.11 10.98
N ALA A 186 21.98 11.93 10.44
CA ALA A 186 21.67 13.30 10.04
C ALA A 186 20.71 13.34 8.83
N GLU A 187 20.90 12.48 7.84
CA GLU A 187 20.00 12.39 6.68
C GLU A 187 18.60 11.90 7.09
N LEU A 188 18.52 10.90 7.98
CA LEU A 188 17.25 10.41 8.54
C LEU A 188 16.49 11.53 9.26
N SER A 189 17.16 12.26 10.16
CA SER A 189 16.52 13.35 10.91
C SER A 189 16.00 14.47 10.00
N ARG A 190 16.68 14.73 8.87
CA ARG A 190 16.20 15.71 7.88
C ARG A 190 14.94 15.22 7.17
N LEU A 191 14.94 13.97 6.70
CA LEU A 191 13.82 13.41 5.94
C LEU A 191 12.56 13.17 6.80
N GLU A 192 12.74 12.76 8.06
CA GLU A 192 11.64 12.56 9.01
C GLU A 192 10.94 13.86 9.39
N GLY A 193 11.65 15.00 9.36
CA GLY A 193 11.04 16.32 9.57
C GLY A 193 10.30 16.88 8.35
N GLU A 194 10.42 16.25 7.19
CA GLU A 194 9.79 16.65 5.91
C GLU A 194 8.57 15.78 5.54
N LEU A 195 8.24 14.77 6.35
CA LEU A 195 7.11 13.84 6.15
C LEU A 195 5.83 14.31 6.85
#